data_AF-T1KVC4-F1
#
_entry.id   AF-T1KVC4-F1
#
_cell.length_a   1.000
_cell.length_b   1.000
_cell.length_c   1.000
_cell.angle_alpha   90.00
_cell.angle_beta   90.00
_cell.angle_gamma   90.00
#
_symmetry.space_group_name_H-M   'P 1'
#
loop_
_entity.id
_entity.type
_entity.pdbx_description
1 polymer ?
#
loop_
_entity_poly.entity_id
_entity_poly.type
_entity_poly.pdbx_seq_one_letter_code
_entity_poly.pdbx_strand_id
1 'polypeptide(L)' 'MWGNKFVNEVAILPKVDLFITHGGSNSLIESLAVGKPLIVDQHDNAKRKVDLVKIQNVGVKKLHEFSSEKLLVAI' A
#
# COMPACT_ATOMS: atom_id res chain seq x y z
N MET A 1 -10.35 -12.35 10.53
CA MET A 1 -10.21 -10.89 10.35
C MET A 1 -10.44 -10.24 11.69
N TRP A 2 -9.54 -9.39 12.17
CA TRP A 2 -9.73 -8.63 13.41
C TRP A 2 -10.27 -7.24 13.04
N GLY A 3 -11.27 -6.73 13.77
CA GLY A 3 -11.96 -5.47 13.46
C GLY A 3 -13.28 -5.60 12.68
N ASN A 4 -13.86 -4.45 12.32
CA ASN A 4 -15.15 -4.34 11.60
C ASN A 4 -14.99 -4.60 10.09
N LYS A 5 -16.09 -4.98 9.42
CA LYS A 5 -16.13 -5.17 7.95
C LYS A 5 -15.74 -3.91 7.17
N PHE A 6 -16.07 -2.74 7.71
CA PHE A 6 -15.71 -1.45 7.17
C PHE A 6 -15.04 -0.64 8.26
N VAL A 7 -13.94 0.02 7.90
CA VAL A 7 -13.16 0.88 8.77
C VAL A 7 -12.91 2.21 8.08
N ASN A 8 -12.62 3.24 8.86
CA ASN A 8 -12.20 4.53 8.32
C ASN A 8 -10.72 4.47 7.93
N GLU A 9 -10.44 4.23 6.65
CA GLU A 9 -9.09 4.10 6.08
C GLU A 9 -8.22 5.33 6.38
N VAL A 10 -8.73 6.53 6.10
CA VAL A 10 -8.02 7.80 6.33
C VAL A 10 -7.64 8.00 7.79
N ALA A 11 -8.50 7.59 8.74
CA ALA A 11 -8.19 7.69 10.17
C ALA A 11 -7.17 6.65 10.67
N ILE A 12 -6.97 5.56 9.93
CA ILE A 12 -6.08 4.45 10.30
C ILE A 12 -4.71 4.60 9.64
N LEU A 13 -4.65 5.08 8.40
CA LEU A 13 -3.43 5.21 7.61
C LEU A 13 -2.26 5.91 8.35
N PRO A 14 -2.46 6.98 9.15
CA PRO A 14 -1.36 7.59 9.91
C PRO A 14 -0.75 6.68 10.98
N LYS A 15 -1.50 5.68 11.46
CA LYS A 15 -1.19 4.82 12.61
C LYS A 15 -0.51 3.50 12.23
N VAL A 16 -0.33 3.24 10.93
CA VAL A 16 0.29 2.00 10.43
C VAL A 16 1.66 2.29 9.85
N ASP A 17 2.51 1.26 9.81
CA ASP A 17 3.84 1.31 9.22
C ASP A 17 3.85 0.84 7.74
N LEU A 18 2.84 0.06 7.34
CA LEU A 18 2.70 -0.52 6.01
C LEU A 18 1.23 -0.64 5.62
N PHE A 19 0.93 -0.35 4.35
CA PHE A 19 -0.40 -0.55 3.77
C PHE A 19 -0.38 -1.52 2.59
N ILE A 20 -1.07 -2.65 2.73
CA ILE A 20 -1.24 -3.65 1.67
C ILE A 20 -2.62 -3.46 1.05
N THR A 21 -2.68 -3.18 -0.25
CA THR A 21 -3.93 -2.85 -0.94
C THR A 21 -3.99 -3.46 -2.34
N HIS A 22 -5.21 -3.65 -2.85
CA HIS A 22 -5.41 -4.10 -4.24
C HIS A 22 -4.98 -3.04 -5.28
N GLY A 23 -4.70 -1.80 -4.85
CA GLY A 23 -4.19 -0.75 -5.74
C GLY A 23 -5.24 0.15 -6.37
N GLY A 24 -6.45 0.20 -5.79
CA GLY A 24 -7.46 1.19 -6.14
C GLY A 24 -6.92 2.63 -6.09
N SER A 25 -7.45 3.51 -6.92
CA SER A 25 -6.91 4.87 -7.07
C SER A 25 -7.07 5.74 -5.82
N ASN A 26 -8.20 5.62 -5.11
CA ASN A 26 -8.45 6.40 -3.89
C ASN A 26 -7.47 6.02 -2.78
N SER A 27 -7.38 4.73 -2.43
CA SER A 27 -6.45 4.22 -1.42
C SER A 27 -4.99 4.56 -1.70
N LEU A 28 -4.60 4.60 -2.98
CA LEU A 28 -3.25 5.00 -3.35
C LEU A 28 -3.01 6.50 -3.10
N ILE A 29 -3.95 7.37 -3.47
CA ILE A 29 -3.86 8.80 -3.21
C ILE A 29 -3.85 9.06 -1.69
N GLU A 30 -4.73 8.40 -0.95
CA GLU A 30 -4.83 8.52 0.51
C GLU A 30 -3.52 8.10 1.20
N SER A 31 -2.93 6.97 0.79
CA SER A 31 -1.64 6.51 1.32
C SER A 31 -0.46 7.39 0.92
N LEU A 32 -0.47 7.95 -0.29
CA LEU A 32 0.54 8.92 -0.71
C LEU A 32 0.43 10.22 0.09
N ALA A 33 -0.78 10.69 0.38
CA ALA A 33 -1.00 11.91 1.16
C ALA A 33 -0.41 11.80 2.59
N VAL A 34 -0.35 10.60 3.16
CA VAL A 34 0.28 10.35 4.47
C VAL A 34 1.71 9.79 4.38
N GLY A 35 2.24 9.59 3.17
CA GLY A 35 3.61 9.13 2.93
C GLY A 35 3.89 7.68 3.36
N LYS A 36 2.87 6.81 3.38
CA LYS A 36 3.01 5.45 3.93
C LYS A 36 3.51 4.43 2.90
N PRO A 37 4.45 3.54 3.27
CA PRO A 37 4.87 2.43 2.42
C PRO A 37 3.71 1.54 1.99
N LEU A 38 3.81 1.00 0.77
CA LEU A 38 2.71 0.34 0.06
C LEU A 38 3.15 -0.99 -0.55
N ILE A 39 2.31 -2.02 -0.42
CA ILE A 39 2.37 -3.24 -1.24
C ILE A 39 1.08 -3.34 -2.06
N VAL A 40 1.21 -3.49 -3.38
CA VAL A 40 0.08 -3.44 -4.32
C VAL A 40 -0.07 -4.75 -5.09
N ASP A 41 -1.29 -5.27 -5.17
CA ASP A 41 -1.61 -6.53 -5.87
C ASP A 41 -1.81 -6.34 -7.39
N GLN A 42 -2.54 -5.30 -7.84
CA GLN A 42 -2.90 -5.19 -9.27
C GLN A 42 -1.79 -4.67 -10.19
N HIS A 43 -1.57 -5.42 -11.27
CA HIS A 43 -0.50 -5.24 -12.26
C HIS A 43 -0.60 -3.94 -13.08
N ASP A 44 -1.82 -3.49 -13.42
CA ASP A 44 -2.03 -2.35 -14.33
C ASP A 44 -1.90 -0.98 -13.65
N ASN A 45 -2.22 -0.91 -12.36
CA ASN A 45 -2.07 0.31 -11.58
C ASN A 45 -0.63 0.50 -11.07
N ALA A 46 0.17 -0.58 -10.96
CA ALA A 46 1.54 -0.50 -10.47
C ALA A 46 2.46 0.34 -11.39
N LYS A 47 2.34 0.24 -12.73
CA LYS A 47 3.28 0.94 -13.65
C LYS A 47 3.15 2.46 -13.64
N ARG A 48 1.94 3.02 -13.76
CA ARG A 48 1.75 4.50 -13.74
C ARG A 48 1.97 5.12 -12.35
N LYS A 49 1.79 4.33 -11.28
CA LYS A 49 1.82 4.83 -9.90
C LYS A 49 3.20 4.74 -9.27
N VAL A 50 4.04 3.75 -9.65
CA VAL A 50 5.45 3.64 -9.23
C VAL A 50 6.24 4.93 -9.50
N ASP A 51 5.96 5.63 -10.61
CA ASP A 51 6.69 6.87 -10.93
C ASP A 51 6.25 8.07 -10.08
N LEU A 52 4.97 8.15 -9.68
CA LEU A 52 4.49 9.16 -8.71
C LEU A 52 5.07 8.94 -7.31
N VAL A 53 5.30 7.69 -6.94
CA VAL A 53 5.77 7.29 -5.62
C VAL A 53 7.28 7.56 -5.46
N LYS A 54 8.08 7.38 -6.53
CA LYS A 54 9.51 7.74 -6.53
C LYS A 54 9.76 9.22 -6.22
N ILE A 55 8.85 10.11 -6.61
CA ILE A 55 8.96 11.56 -6.37
C ILE A 55 8.79 11.88 -4.87
N GLN A 56 8.06 11.06 -4.12
CA GLN A 56 7.75 11.29 -2.71
C GLN A 56 8.61 10.48 -1.72
N ASN A 57 9.64 9.76 -2.20
CA ASN A 57 10.44 8.83 -1.38
C ASN A 57 9.62 7.77 -0.62
N VAL A 58 8.43 7.43 -1.13
CA VAL A 58 7.60 6.37 -0.56
C VAL A 58 8.01 5.02 -1.18
N GLY A 59 8.04 3.95 -0.38
CA GLY A 59 8.31 2.61 -0.89
C GLY A 59 7.05 1.97 -1.48
N VAL A 60 7.06 1.58 -2.75
CA VAL A 60 6.02 0.72 -3.34
C VAL A 60 6.64 -0.57 -3.85
N LYS A 61 6.10 -1.71 -3.41
CA LYS A 61 6.48 -3.05 -3.90
C LYS A 61 5.24 -3.77 -4.45
N LYS A 62 5.42 -4.69 -5.40
CA LYS A 62 4.29 -5.47 -5.94
C LYS A 62 4.11 -6.76 -5.16
N LEU A 63 2.88 -7.12 -4.83
CA LEU A 63 2.60 -8.29 -4.00
C LEU A 63 3.10 -9.59 -4.61
N HIS A 64 2.96 -9.76 -5.93
CA HIS A 64 3.44 -10.96 -6.64
C HIS A 64 4.98 -11.12 -6.67
N GLU A 65 5.74 -10.10 -6.27
CA GLU A 65 7.20 -10.19 -6.12
C GLU A 65 7.60 -10.79 -4.75
N PHE A 66 6.64 -10.95 -3.84
CA PHE A 66 6.87 -11.57 -2.52
C PHE A 66 6.43 -13.03 -2.52
N SER A 67 7.31 -13.90 -2.02
CA SER A 67 6.87 -15.19 -1.48
C SER A 67 6.27 -14.99 -0.09
N SER A 68 5.51 -15.96 0.40
CA SER A 68 4.89 -15.91 1.74
C SER A 68 5.92 -15.62 2.85
N GLU A 69 7.13 -16.19 2.73
CA GLU A 69 8.22 -15.98 3.69
C GLU A 69 8.79 -14.55 3.61
N LYS A 70 8.91 -13.98 2.40
CA LYS A 70 9.35 -12.60 2.22
C LYS A 70 8.35 -11.58 2.73
N LEU A 71 7.05 -11.91 2.65
CA LEU A 71 6.00 -11.03 3.17
C LEU A 71 6.10 -10.93 4.69
N LEU A 72 6.31 -12.05 5.40
CA LEU A 72 6.46 -12.09 6.85
C LEU A 72 7.63 -11.25 7.38
N VAL A 73 8.67 -11.04 6.58
CA VAL A 73 9.82 -10.18 6.94
C VAL A 73 9.52 -8.70 6.69
N ALA A 74 8.50 -8.39 5.87
CA ALA A 74 8.16 -7.04 5.47
C ALA A 74 7.08 -6.37 6.34
N ILE A 75 6.34 -7.15 7.15
CA ILE A 75 5.38 -6.72 8.18
C ILE A 75 6.01 -6.80 9.56
#